data_AF-A0A9D9N862-F1
#
_entry.id   AF-A0A9D9N862-F1
#
_cell.length_a   1.000
_cell.length_b   1.000
_cell.length_c   1.000
_cell.angle_alpha   90.00
_cell.angle_beta   90.00
_cell.angle_gamma   90.00
#
_symmetry.space_group_name_H-M   'P 1'
#
loop_
_entity.id
_entity.type
_entity.pdbx_description
1 polymer ?
#
loop_
_entity_poly.entity_id
_entity_poly.type
_entity_poly.pdbx_seq_one_letter_code
_entity_poly.pdbx_strand_id
1 'polypeptide(L)'
;MNEYFKKNGIYYIALLSLSICLYCISLIYKDRGVPIFIIGLIALILVGILPATFIYKMLHEDRMATWKKEQEQINSIIRHAMDEHCEQTSQTKDILELMLSNMKDLREFYEISRRQAKNAFFLSVLMCVIGAVLLLISITALLFLQKYSETLAIGALGGTIVEVIAGTSLIVYKKSLNQFNHYYRSLHENERFLSILNLTTKLSKEKQDDIYIKIIESQLPYINEEN
;
A
#
# COMPACT_ATOMS: atom_id res chain seq x y z
N MET A 1 -15.71 1.68 21.80
CA MET A 1 -14.62 1.42 22.76
C MET A 1 -13.37 0.79 22.12
N ASN A 2 -13.52 -0.05 21.08
CA ASN A 2 -12.39 -0.76 20.43
C ASN A 2 -11.50 0.13 19.50
N GLU A 3 -12.04 1.22 18.95
CA GLU A 3 -11.30 2.13 18.04
C GLU A 3 -10.32 3.07 18.78
N TYR A 4 -10.69 3.53 19.98
CA TYR A 4 -9.84 4.39 20.80
C TYR A 4 -8.59 3.66 21.29
N PHE A 5 -8.73 2.38 21.67
CA PHE A 5 -7.61 1.54 22.09
C PHE A 5 -6.65 1.22 20.93
N LYS A 6 -7.16 1.11 19.70
CA LYS A 6 -6.36 0.80 18.50
C LYS A 6 -5.53 2.00 18.04
N LYS A 7 -6.05 3.23 18.18
CA LYS A 7 -5.34 4.47 17.84
C LYS A 7 -4.32 4.88 18.91
N ASN A 8 -4.67 4.69 20.19
CA ASN A 8 -3.79 5.06 21.31
C ASN A 8 -2.78 3.97 21.70
N GLY A 9 -3.06 2.70 21.37
CA GLY A 9 -2.19 1.57 21.67
C GLY A 9 -0.78 1.70 21.09
N ILE A 10 -0.65 2.35 19.93
CA ILE A 10 0.66 2.61 19.29
C ILE A 10 1.47 3.62 20.09
N TYR A 11 0.81 4.68 20.59
CA TYR A 11 1.46 5.64 21.47
C TYR A 11 1.87 4.97 22.76
N TYR A 12 1.06 4.08 23.33
CA TYR A 12 1.45 3.32 24.53
C TYR A 12 2.62 2.37 24.28
N ILE A 13 2.66 1.66 23.15
CA ILE A 13 3.78 0.77 22.79
C ILE A 13 5.05 1.59 22.53
N ALA A 14 4.93 2.73 21.84
CA ALA A 14 6.05 3.65 21.62
C ALA A 14 6.55 4.24 22.96
N LEU A 15 5.65 4.66 23.85
CA LEU A 15 5.98 5.21 25.16
C LEU A 15 6.61 4.14 26.08
N LEU A 16 6.14 2.89 26.01
CA LEU A 16 6.75 1.74 26.70
C LEU A 16 8.14 1.46 26.16
N SER A 17 8.33 1.47 24.83
CA SER A 17 9.65 1.29 24.22
C SER A 17 10.64 2.41 24.57
N LEU A 18 10.15 3.65 24.66
CA LEU A 18 10.92 4.84 25.07
C LEU A 18 11.30 4.77 26.56
N SER A 19 10.36 4.36 27.42
CA SER A 19 10.58 4.15 28.85
C SER A 19 11.62 3.05 29.10
N ILE A 20 11.54 1.94 28.36
CA ILE A 20 12.53 0.86 28.40
C ILE A 20 13.91 1.37 27.93
N CYS A 21 13.97 2.16 26.84
CA CYS A 21 15.24 2.75 26.39
C CYS A 21 15.86 3.71 27.42
N LEU A 22 15.06 4.56 28.07
CA LEU A 22 15.55 5.49 29.10
C LEU A 22 16.05 4.76 30.35
N TYR A 23 15.34 3.72 30.78
CA TYR A 23 15.77 2.85 31.88
C TYR A 23 17.07 2.12 31.55
N CYS A 24 17.21 1.65 30.31
CA CYS A 24 18.41 1.05 29.78
C CYS A 24 19.62 2.00 29.75
N ILE A 25 19.43 3.26 29.35
CA ILE A 25 20.47 4.31 29.40
C ILE A 25 20.94 4.56 30.84
N SER A 26 20.01 4.59 31.80
CA SER A 26 20.33 4.74 33.23
C SER A 26 21.18 3.58 33.78
N LEU A 27 20.94 2.36 33.30
CA LEU A 27 21.70 1.16 33.68
C LEU A 27 23.10 1.09 33.05
N ILE A 28 23.29 1.60 31.82
CA ILE A 28 24.60 1.73 31.15
C ILE A 28 25.58 2.59 31.99
N TYR A 29 25.05 3.59 32.71
CA TYR A 29 25.86 4.48 33.54
C TYR A 29 26.38 3.82 34.83
N LYS A 30 25.84 2.65 35.23
CA LYS A 30 26.05 2.10 36.59
C LYS A 30 26.92 0.84 36.66
N ASP A 31 26.99 0.01 35.62
CA ASP A 31 27.74 -1.26 35.68
C ASP A 31 28.20 -1.77 34.30
N ARG A 32 29.41 -2.35 34.17
CA ARG A 32 30.07 -2.68 32.88
C ARG A 32 29.63 -3.98 32.21
N GLY A 33 28.96 -4.90 32.92
CA GLY A 33 28.40 -6.15 32.36
C GLY A 33 26.96 -6.03 31.83
N VAL A 34 26.23 -5.05 32.36
CA VAL A 34 24.86 -4.68 32.00
C VAL A 34 24.69 -4.08 30.57
N PRO A 35 25.66 -3.39 29.92
CA PRO A 35 25.44 -2.74 28.64
C PRO A 35 25.27 -3.73 27.49
N ILE A 36 25.87 -4.92 27.54
CA ILE A 36 25.75 -5.95 26.49
C ILE A 36 24.32 -6.52 26.44
N PHE A 37 23.76 -6.85 27.61
CA PHE A 37 22.39 -7.36 27.72
C PHE A 37 21.37 -6.31 27.26
N ILE A 38 21.63 -5.04 27.59
CA ILE A 38 20.80 -3.90 27.19
C ILE A 38 20.83 -3.64 25.68
N ILE A 39 22.01 -3.67 25.06
CA ILE A 39 22.15 -3.52 23.60
C ILE A 39 21.39 -4.65 22.89
N GLY A 40 21.45 -5.88 23.41
CA GLY A 40 20.68 -7.02 22.89
C GLY A 40 19.16 -6.82 22.98
N LEU A 41 18.67 -6.29 24.11
CA LEU A 41 17.24 -5.98 24.31
C LEU A 41 16.74 -4.88 23.36
N ILE A 42 17.54 -3.82 23.18
CA ILE A 42 17.22 -2.73 22.24
C ILE A 42 17.18 -3.29 20.81
N ALA A 43 18.16 -4.09 20.39
CA ALA A 43 18.17 -4.71 19.07
C ALA A 43 16.96 -5.62 18.84
N LEU A 44 16.53 -6.39 19.85
CA LEU A 44 15.34 -7.25 19.77
C LEU A 44 14.05 -6.43 19.54
N ILE A 45 13.91 -5.28 20.21
CA ILE A 45 12.74 -4.41 20.05
C ILE A 45 12.76 -3.74 18.67
N LEU A 46 13.92 -3.24 18.24
CA LEU A 46 14.10 -2.46 17.02
C LEU A 46 13.98 -3.32 15.75
N VAL A 47 14.47 -4.57 15.79
CA VAL A 47 14.49 -5.49 14.63
C VAL A 47 13.33 -6.49 14.68
N GLY A 48 12.84 -6.85 15.86
CA GLY A 48 11.76 -7.83 16.02
C GLY A 48 10.38 -7.18 16.13
N ILE A 49 10.14 -6.49 17.25
CA ILE A 49 8.78 -6.09 17.66
C ILE A 49 8.26 -4.92 16.81
N LEU A 50 9.06 -3.88 16.56
CA LEU A 50 8.67 -2.73 15.75
C LEU A 50 8.31 -3.13 14.31
N PRO A 51 9.16 -3.89 13.59
CA PRO A 51 8.83 -4.37 12.26
C PRO A 51 7.64 -5.33 12.24
N ALA A 52 7.54 -6.25 13.21
CA ALA A 52 6.43 -7.21 13.28
C ALA A 52 5.09 -6.52 13.55
N THR A 53 5.05 -5.52 14.42
CA THR A 53 3.84 -4.73 14.67
C THR A 53 3.46 -3.86 13.47
N PHE A 54 4.45 -3.30 12.76
CA PHE A 54 4.19 -2.60 11.50
C PHE A 54 3.63 -3.55 10.43
N ILE A 55 4.21 -4.73 10.25
CA ILE A 55 3.73 -5.75 9.31
C ILE A 55 2.32 -6.23 9.71
N TYR A 56 2.08 -6.47 11.00
CA TYR A 56 0.74 -6.80 11.51
C TYR A 56 -0.26 -5.71 11.18
N LYS A 57 0.12 -4.43 11.33
CA LYS A 57 -0.73 -3.30 10.99
C LYS A 57 -0.93 -3.16 9.48
N MET A 58 0.11 -3.36 8.68
CA MET A 58 0.04 -3.42 7.22
C MET A 58 -0.92 -4.53 6.73
N LEU A 59 -0.98 -5.67 7.42
CA LEU A 59 -1.90 -6.77 7.13
C LEU A 59 -3.31 -6.57 7.70
N HIS A 60 -3.46 -5.82 8.81
CA HIS A 60 -4.71 -5.75 9.57
C HIS A 60 -5.46 -4.41 9.44
N GLU A 61 -4.78 -3.29 9.19
CA GLU A 61 -5.40 -1.96 9.07
C GLU A 61 -6.33 -1.85 7.85
N ASP A 62 -6.27 -2.83 6.94
CA ASP A 62 -7.14 -2.90 5.77
C ASP A 62 -8.50 -3.57 5.96
N ARG A 63 -8.75 -4.23 7.09
CA ARG A 63 -9.91 -5.13 7.14
C ARG A 63 -11.25 -4.42 7.41
N MET A 64 -11.94 -4.21 6.29
CA MET A 64 -13.31 -4.68 6.01
C MET A 64 -14.48 -3.75 6.33
N ALA A 65 -14.45 -2.92 7.37
CA ALA A 65 -15.67 -2.18 7.75
C ALA A 65 -15.92 -0.93 6.89
N THR A 66 -14.90 -0.09 6.66
CA THR A 66 -15.00 1.10 5.80
C THR A 66 -15.08 0.73 4.33
N TRP A 67 -14.22 -0.19 3.89
CA TRP A 67 -14.21 -0.65 2.49
C TRP A 67 -15.48 -1.37 2.09
N LYS A 68 -16.08 -2.21 2.96
CA LYS A 68 -17.38 -2.82 2.63
C LYS A 68 -18.46 -1.76 2.49
N LYS A 69 -18.49 -0.75 3.37
CA LYS A 69 -19.44 0.35 3.26
C LYS A 69 -19.23 1.18 2.00
N GLU A 70 -17.99 1.51 1.64
CA GLU A 70 -17.67 2.22 0.39
C GLU A 70 -18.02 1.38 -0.84
N GLN A 71 -17.71 0.08 -0.83
CA GLN A 71 -18.10 -0.86 -1.88
C GLN A 71 -19.62 -0.96 -2.04
N GLU A 72 -20.35 -1.00 -0.93
CA GLU A 72 -21.80 -1.09 -0.92
C GLU A 72 -22.44 0.22 -1.40
N GLN A 73 -21.86 1.37 -1.04
CA GLN A 73 -22.24 2.68 -1.58
C GLN A 73 -21.93 2.83 -3.07
N ILE A 74 -20.76 2.37 -3.53
CA ILE A 74 -20.40 2.38 -4.95
C ILE A 74 -21.34 1.47 -5.74
N ASN A 75 -21.64 0.27 -5.21
CA ASN A 75 -22.61 -0.64 -5.81
C ASN A 75 -24.00 0.01 -5.91
N SER A 76 -24.44 0.75 -4.90
CA SER A 76 -25.73 1.44 -4.96
C SER A 76 -25.71 2.58 -5.98
N ILE A 77 -24.63 3.36 -6.05
CA ILE A 77 -24.47 4.44 -7.05
C ILE A 77 -24.50 3.87 -8.47
N ILE A 78 -23.77 2.77 -8.71
CA ILE A 78 -23.74 2.10 -10.02
C ILE A 78 -25.14 1.60 -10.39
N ARG A 79 -25.85 0.96 -9.45
CA ARG A 79 -27.24 0.52 -9.67
C ARG A 79 -28.18 1.67 -9.99
N HIS A 80 -28.09 2.79 -9.26
CA HIS A 80 -28.89 3.97 -9.54
C HIS A 80 -28.56 4.59 -10.90
N ALA A 81 -27.28 4.67 -11.26
CA ALA A 81 -26.86 5.16 -12.58
C ALA A 81 -27.36 4.25 -13.71
N MET A 82 -27.40 2.92 -13.50
CA MET A 82 -27.98 1.96 -14.45
C MET A 82 -29.48 2.16 -14.62
N ASP A 83 -30.21 2.35 -13.52
CA ASP A 83 -31.66 2.56 -13.56
C ASP A 83 -32.03 3.88 -14.24
N GLU A 84 -31.22 4.93 -14.08
CA GLU A 84 -31.45 6.25 -14.67
C GLU A 84 -31.14 6.30 -16.19
N HIS A 85 -30.22 5.45 -16.68
CA HIS A 85 -29.82 5.44 -18.09
C HIS A 85 -30.62 4.43 -18.96
N CYS A 86 -31.50 3.61 -18.36
CA CYS A 86 -32.22 2.55 -19.08
C CYS A 86 -33.61 2.97 -19.60
N GLU A 87 -33.65 3.68 -20.72
CA GLU A 87 -34.81 3.73 -21.63
C GLU A 87 -34.58 2.95 -22.95
N GLN A 88 -33.48 2.21 -23.09
CA GLN A 88 -33.10 1.52 -24.33
C GLN A 88 -32.97 -0.01 -24.19
N THR A 89 -33.13 -0.70 -25.32
CA THR A 89 -33.19 -2.15 -25.60
C THR A 89 -32.36 -3.04 -24.65
N SER A 90 -32.88 -4.23 -24.30
CA SER A 90 -32.28 -5.13 -23.29
C SER A 90 -30.81 -5.50 -23.51
N GLN A 91 -30.31 -5.48 -24.74
CA GLN A 91 -28.89 -5.73 -25.05
C GLN A 91 -27.95 -4.59 -24.64
N THR A 92 -28.36 -3.32 -24.81
CA THR A 92 -27.52 -2.16 -24.43
C THR A 92 -27.37 -2.08 -22.92
N LYS A 93 -28.43 -2.47 -22.19
CA LYS A 93 -28.42 -2.58 -20.73
C LYS A 93 -27.37 -3.57 -20.24
N ASP A 94 -27.26 -4.73 -20.89
CA ASP A 94 -26.33 -5.81 -20.51
C ASP A 94 -24.86 -5.40 -20.70
N ILE A 95 -24.54 -4.71 -21.79
CA ILE A 95 -23.18 -4.23 -22.06
C ILE A 95 -22.76 -3.11 -21.10
N LEU A 96 -23.65 -2.16 -20.81
CA LEU A 96 -23.39 -1.08 -19.86
C LEU A 96 -23.19 -1.62 -18.44
N GLU A 97 -23.98 -2.63 -18.04
CA GLU A 97 -23.82 -3.33 -16.77
C GLU A 97 -22.44 -3.98 -16.66
N LEU A 98 -22.01 -4.70 -17.69
CA LEU A 98 -20.69 -5.32 -17.75
C LEU A 98 -19.56 -4.29 -17.60
N MET A 99 -19.69 -3.15 -18.30
CA MET A 99 -18.68 -2.09 -18.27
C MET A 99 -18.59 -1.41 -16.89
N LEU A 100 -19.73 -1.11 -16.27
CA LEU A 100 -19.77 -0.53 -14.93
C LEU A 100 -19.24 -1.51 -13.88
N SER A 101 -19.52 -2.80 -14.02
CA SER A 101 -18.93 -3.84 -13.17
C SER A 101 -17.41 -3.90 -13.32
N ASN A 102 -16.90 -3.91 -14.56
CA ASN A 102 -15.45 -3.92 -14.80
C ASN A 102 -14.76 -2.66 -14.23
N MET A 103 -15.40 -1.49 -14.35
CA MET A 103 -14.88 -0.24 -13.81
C MET A 103 -14.75 -0.29 -12.28
N LYS A 104 -15.72 -0.92 -11.60
CA LYS A 104 -15.66 -1.16 -10.16
C LYS A 104 -14.47 -2.03 -9.78
N ASP A 105 -14.26 -3.13 -10.49
CA ASP A 105 -13.14 -4.05 -10.22
C ASP A 105 -11.78 -3.37 -10.43
N LEU A 106 -11.64 -2.56 -11.50
CA LEU A 106 -10.44 -1.77 -11.75
C LEU A 106 -10.17 -0.76 -10.62
N ARG A 107 -11.21 -0.13 -10.09
CA ARG A 107 -11.09 0.78 -8.95
C ARG A 107 -10.63 0.04 -7.69
N GLU A 108 -11.15 -1.15 -7.43
CA GLU A 108 -10.70 -1.98 -6.31
C GLU A 108 -9.20 -2.32 -6.43
N PHE A 109 -8.75 -2.78 -7.60
CA PHE A 109 -7.34 -3.06 -7.83
C PHE A 109 -6.45 -1.81 -7.76
N TYR A 110 -6.95 -0.65 -8.21
CA TYR A 110 -6.28 0.63 -8.05
C TYR A 110 -6.07 0.97 -6.57
N GLU A 111 -7.09 0.84 -5.74
CA GLU A 111 -7.02 1.16 -4.30
C GLU A 111 -6.08 0.20 -3.55
N ILE A 112 -6.15 -1.10 -3.88
CA ILE A 112 -5.24 -2.12 -3.36
C ILE A 112 -3.79 -1.78 -3.75
N SER A 113 -3.53 -1.54 -5.04
CA SER A 113 -2.18 -1.25 -5.55
C SER A 113 -1.61 0.03 -4.95
N ARG A 114 -2.42 1.08 -4.82
CA ARG A 114 -2.05 2.34 -4.18
C ARG A 114 -1.57 2.13 -2.75
N ARG A 115 -2.30 1.30 -1.99
CA ARG A 115 -1.99 1.05 -0.58
C ARG A 115 -0.78 0.14 -0.43
N GLN A 116 -0.68 -0.91 -1.25
CA GLN A 116 0.52 -1.76 -1.29
C GLN A 116 1.77 -0.93 -1.57
N ALA A 117 1.71 -0.01 -2.55
CA ALA A 117 2.82 0.90 -2.84
C ALA A 117 3.18 1.76 -1.62
N LYS A 118 2.21 2.42 -0.98
CA LYS A 118 2.47 3.23 0.23
C LYS A 118 3.11 2.43 1.36
N ASN A 119 2.57 1.25 1.64
CA ASN A 119 3.04 0.41 2.74
C ASN A 119 4.44 -0.16 2.46
N ALA A 120 4.70 -0.60 1.22
CA ALA A 120 6.00 -1.06 0.79
C ALA A 120 7.04 0.07 0.82
N PHE A 121 6.69 1.27 0.36
CA PHE A 121 7.58 2.43 0.47
C PHE A 121 7.97 2.72 1.93
N PHE A 122 6.98 2.76 2.83
CA PHE A 122 7.25 3.02 4.24
C PHE A 122 8.09 1.90 4.89
N LEU A 123 7.79 0.63 4.58
CA LEU A 123 8.56 -0.51 5.07
C LEU A 123 10.02 -0.44 4.60
N SER A 124 10.25 -0.12 3.33
CA SER A 124 11.59 0.08 2.79
C SER A 124 12.36 1.16 3.54
N VAL A 125 11.76 2.35 3.71
CA VAL A 125 12.37 3.47 4.45
C VAL A 125 12.67 3.10 5.90
N LEU A 126 11.72 2.46 6.60
CA LEU A 126 11.90 2.02 7.98
C LEU A 126 13.09 1.04 8.09
N MET A 127 13.16 0.06 7.19
CA MET A 127 14.25 -0.91 7.18
C MET A 127 15.59 -0.25 6.88
N CYS A 128 15.69 0.69 5.94
CA CYS A 128 16.92 1.45 5.71
C CYS A 128 17.40 2.17 6.97
N VAL A 129 16.48 2.80 7.71
CA VAL A 129 16.83 3.50 8.97
C VAL A 129 17.29 2.50 10.04
N ILE A 130 16.60 1.37 10.21
CA ILE A 130 16.99 0.32 11.15
C ILE A 130 18.38 -0.23 10.80
N GLY A 131 18.63 -0.51 9.51
CA GLY A 131 19.91 -1.01 9.02
C GLY A 131 21.06 -0.04 9.31
N ALA A 132 20.86 1.26 9.06
CA ALA A 132 21.84 2.29 9.39
C ALA A 132 22.13 2.36 10.90
N VAL A 133 21.10 2.28 11.75
CA VAL A 133 21.28 2.27 13.21
C VAL A 133 22.04 1.01 13.68
N LEU A 134 21.74 -0.16 13.12
CA LEU A 134 22.45 -1.41 13.43
C LEU A 134 23.93 -1.35 13.05
N LEU A 135 24.26 -0.75 11.89
CA LEU A 135 25.64 -0.52 11.49
C LEU A 135 26.38 0.40 12.48
N LEU A 136 25.76 1.52 12.88
CA LEU A 136 26.34 2.44 13.86
C LEU A 136 26.57 1.77 15.23
N ILE A 137 25.61 0.96 15.70
CA ILE A 137 25.74 0.20 16.95
C ILE A 137 26.88 -0.81 16.83
N SER A 138 26.99 -1.50 15.70
CA SER A 138 28.03 -2.51 15.46
C SER A 138 29.43 -1.88 15.45
N ILE A 139 29.60 -0.73 14.80
CA ILE A 139 30.85 0.04 14.80
C ILE A 139 31.20 0.52 16.21
N THR A 140 30.22 1.07 16.93
CA THR A 140 30.44 1.54 18.31
C THR A 140 30.83 0.37 19.23
N ALA A 141 30.14 -0.76 19.13
CA ALA A 141 30.44 -1.97 19.88
C ALA A 141 31.86 -2.47 19.58
N LEU A 142 32.30 -2.44 18.32
CA LEU A 142 33.66 -2.82 17.90
C LEU A 142 34.74 -1.96 18.57
N LEU A 143 34.48 -0.67 18.80
CA LEU A 143 35.43 0.25 19.43
C LEU A 143 35.56 0.02 20.95
N PHE A 144 34.49 -0.42 21.62
CA PHE A 144 34.46 -0.57 23.09
C PHE A 144 34.65 -2.01 23.59
N LEU A 145 34.25 -3.01 22.80
CA LEU A 145 34.38 -4.43 23.14
C LEU A 145 35.56 -4.99 22.34
N GLN A 146 36.68 -5.29 23.01
CA GLN A 146 37.91 -5.83 22.39
C GLN A 146 37.76 -7.23 21.70
N LYS A 147 36.52 -7.66 21.39
CA LYS A 147 36.19 -8.88 20.65
C LYS A 147 35.79 -8.54 19.21
N TYR A 148 36.79 -8.38 18.35
CA TYR A 148 36.61 -7.90 16.98
C TYR A 148 35.84 -8.88 16.07
N SER A 149 36.11 -10.19 16.17
CA SER A 149 35.65 -11.15 15.16
C SER A 149 34.16 -11.52 15.27
N GLU A 150 33.64 -11.70 16.49
CA GLU A 150 32.25 -12.12 16.72
C GLU A 150 31.27 -10.96 16.51
N THR A 151 31.62 -9.76 16.99
CA THR A 151 30.75 -8.57 16.91
C THR A 151 30.59 -8.07 15.47
N LEU A 152 31.67 -8.09 14.67
CA LEU A 152 31.63 -7.67 13.27
C LEU A 152 30.75 -8.61 12.42
N ALA A 153 30.86 -9.93 12.63
CA ALA A 153 30.06 -10.92 11.89
C ALA A 153 28.56 -10.78 12.15
N ILE A 154 28.16 -10.57 13.42
CA ILE A 154 26.75 -10.40 13.80
C ILE A 154 26.18 -9.11 13.19
N GLY A 155 26.92 -8.00 13.26
CA GLY A 155 26.52 -6.73 12.68
C GLY A 155 26.38 -6.77 11.15
N ALA A 156 27.33 -7.40 10.46
CA ALA A 156 27.31 -7.56 9.02
C ALA A 156 26.14 -8.45 8.55
N LEU A 157 25.89 -9.57 9.24
CA LEU A 157 24.76 -10.45 8.94
C LEU A 157 23.41 -9.75 9.19
N GLY A 158 23.27 -9.06 10.32
CA GLY A 158 22.07 -8.31 10.67
C GLY A 158 21.78 -7.19 9.66
N GLY A 159 22.80 -6.39 9.33
CA GLY A 159 22.69 -5.32 8.32
C GLY A 159 22.30 -5.85 6.95
N THR A 160 22.92 -6.95 6.51
CA THR A 160 22.60 -7.57 5.20
C THR A 160 21.15 -8.03 5.13
N ILE A 161 20.62 -8.66 6.19
CA ILE A 161 19.23 -9.11 6.22
C ILE A 161 18.28 -7.92 6.10
N VAL A 162 18.52 -6.84 6.86
CA VAL A 162 17.67 -5.64 6.83
C VAL A 162 17.71 -4.98 5.45
N GLU A 163 18.89 -4.91 4.81
CA GLU A 163 19.05 -4.34 3.47
C GLU A 163 18.31 -5.16 2.40
N VAL A 164 18.36 -6.49 2.48
CA VAL A 164 17.60 -7.38 1.60
C VAL A 164 16.10 -7.14 1.74
N ILE A 165 15.59 -6.96 2.96
CA ILE A 165 14.18 -6.64 3.19
C ILE A 165 13.84 -5.27 2.61
N ALA A 166 14.68 -4.26 2.85
CA ALA A 166 14.49 -2.90 2.33
C ALA A 166 14.44 -2.88 0.79
N GLY A 167 15.39 -3.56 0.14
CA GLY A 167 15.47 -3.68 -1.32
C GLY A 167 14.28 -4.44 -1.91
N THR A 168 13.90 -5.57 -1.30
CA THR A 168 12.71 -6.33 -1.74
C THR A 168 11.45 -5.49 -1.62
N SER A 169 11.31 -4.75 -0.53
CA SER A 169 10.19 -3.85 -0.31
C SER A 169 10.14 -2.72 -1.35
N LEU A 170 11.29 -2.17 -1.76
CA LEU A 170 11.36 -1.17 -2.83
C LEU A 170 10.96 -1.75 -4.20
N ILE A 171 11.30 -3.01 -4.47
CA ILE A 171 10.86 -3.71 -5.68
C ILE A 171 9.34 -3.85 -5.69
N VAL A 172 8.74 -4.28 -4.58
CA VAL A 172 7.28 -4.37 -4.42
C VAL A 172 6.65 -3.00 -4.63
N TYR A 173 7.20 -1.94 -4.04
CA TYR A 173 6.75 -0.57 -4.26
C TYR A 173 6.72 -0.21 -5.75
N LYS A 174 7.81 -0.45 -6.48
CA LYS A 174 7.89 -0.13 -7.92
C LYS A 174 6.86 -0.91 -8.74
N LYS A 175 6.66 -2.19 -8.43
CA LYS A 175 5.66 -3.03 -9.11
C LYS A 175 4.24 -2.57 -8.82
N SER A 176 3.91 -2.31 -7.55
CA SER A 176 2.61 -1.80 -7.15
C SER A 176 2.32 -0.40 -7.72
N LEU A 177 3.33 0.47 -7.84
CA LEU A 177 3.18 1.78 -8.48
C LEU A 177 2.90 1.65 -9.98
N ASN A 178 3.53 0.70 -10.65
CA ASN A 178 3.25 0.43 -12.06
C ASN A 178 1.83 -0.10 -12.26
N GLN A 179 1.39 -1.03 -11.41
CA GLN A 179 0.00 -1.53 -11.40
C GLN A 179 -0.99 -0.40 -11.13
N PHE A 180 -0.71 0.44 -10.13
CA PHE A 180 -1.51 1.63 -9.82
C PHE A 180 -1.67 2.56 -11.02
N ASN A 181 -0.57 2.89 -11.71
CA ASN A 181 -0.62 3.75 -12.89
C ASN A 181 -1.39 3.10 -14.05
N HIS A 182 -1.27 1.79 -14.22
CA HIS A 182 -2.02 1.04 -15.22
C HIS A 182 -3.53 1.10 -14.94
N TYR A 183 -3.96 0.73 -13.72
CA TYR A 183 -5.37 0.78 -13.35
C TYR A 183 -5.94 2.20 -13.39
N TYR A 184 -5.15 3.20 -13.00
CA TYR A 184 -5.57 4.60 -13.11
C TYR A 184 -5.87 5.01 -14.56
N ARG A 185 -5.04 4.60 -15.52
CA ARG A 185 -5.26 4.88 -16.95
C ARG A 185 -6.50 4.15 -17.48
N SER A 186 -6.63 2.86 -17.21
CA SER A 186 -7.79 2.08 -17.66
C SER A 186 -9.10 2.60 -17.06
N LEU A 187 -9.07 3.02 -15.79
CA LEU A 187 -10.22 3.66 -15.14
C LEU A 187 -10.58 4.98 -15.84
N HIS A 188 -9.58 5.83 -16.10
CA HIS A 188 -9.78 7.10 -16.77
C HIS A 188 -10.30 6.96 -18.21
N GLU A 189 -9.84 5.93 -18.94
CA GLU A 189 -10.34 5.61 -20.28
C GLU A 189 -11.81 5.17 -20.25
N ASN A 190 -12.20 4.32 -19.30
CA ASN A 190 -13.59 3.91 -19.11
C ASN A 190 -14.50 5.09 -18.74
N GLU A 191 -14.06 5.97 -17.84
CA GLU A 191 -14.80 7.19 -17.49
C GLU A 191 -14.98 8.11 -18.69
N ARG A 192 -13.93 8.27 -19.52
CA ARG A 192 -14.00 9.06 -20.75
C ARG A 192 -14.98 8.47 -21.75
N PHE A 193 -14.98 7.14 -21.93
CA PHE A 193 -15.90 6.45 -22.83
C PHE A 193 -17.36 6.60 -22.38
N LEU A 194 -17.67 6.36 -21.10
CA LEU A 194 -19.02 6.57 -20.54
C LEU A 194 -19.48 8.04 -20.69
N SER A 195 -18.57 8.99 -20.49
CA SER A 195 -18.88 10.41 -20.67
C SER A 195 -19.23 10.73 -22.12
N ILE A 196 -18.48 10.19 -23.08
CA ILE A 196 -18.76 10.35 -24.51
C ILE A 196 -20.12 9.72 -24.86
N LEU A 197 -20.42 8.52 -24.37
CA LEU A 197 -21.71 7.88 -24.58
C LEU A 197 -22.87 8.73 -24.03
N ASN A 198 -22.77 9.19 -22.78
CA ASN A 198 -23.78 10.02 -22.14
C ASN A 198 -23.96 11.40 -22.83
N LEU A 199 -22.88 11.99 -23.36
CA LEU A 199 -22.99 13.21 -24.16
C LEU A 199 -23.68 12.93 -25.50
N THR A 200 -23.38 11.78 -26.12
CA THR A 200 -23.97 11.38 -27.41
C THR A 200 -25.46 11.12 -27.29
N THR A 201 -25.91 10.44 -26.23
CA THR A 201 -27.35 10.18 -25.99
C THR A 201 -28.17 11.46 -25.80
N LYS A 202 -27.53 12.58 -25.42
CA LYS A 202 -28.15 13.90 -25.27
C LYS A 202 -28.18 14.73 -26.57
N LEU A 203 -27.55 14.27 -27.65
CA LEU A 203 -27.59 14.93 -28.95
C LEU A 203 -28.90 14.65 -29.70
N SER A 204 -29.22 15.47 -30.71
CA SER A 204 -30.33 15.20 -31.63
C SER A 204 -30.10 13.89 -32.41
N LYS A 205 -31.15 13.09 -32.63
CA LYS A 205 -31.05 11.79 -33.31
C LYS A 205 -30.27 11.85 -34.64
N GLU A 206 -30.47 12.91 -35.41
CA GLU A 206 -29.80 13.15 -36.69
C GLU A 206 -28.26 13.26 -36.60
N LYS A 207 -27.72 13.59 -35.42
CA LYS A 207 -26.27 13.68 -35.18
C LYS A 207 -25.70 12.53 -34.35
N GLN A 208 -26.56 11.66 -33.80
CA GLN A 208 -26.12 10.56 -32.94
C GLN A 208 -25.39 9.49 -33.76
N ASP A 209 -25.96 9.09 -34.89
CA ASP A 209 -25.39 8.04 -35.75
C ASP A 209 -23.99 8.41 -36.27
N ASP A 210 -23.81 9.66 -36.71
CA ASP A 210 -22.51 10.20 -37.13
C ASP A 210 -21.44 10.14 -36.02
N ILE A 211 -21.85 10.39 -34.77
CA ILE A 211 -20.95 10.37 -33.62
C ILE A 211 -20.66 8.93 -33.18
N TYR A 212 -21.64 8.02 -33.23
CA TYR A 212 -21.41 6.60 -32.96
C TYR A 212 -20.42 5.98 -33.95
N ILE A 213 -20.53 6.31 -35.25
CA ILE A 213 -19.57 5.86 -36.27
C ILE A 213 -18.16 6.35 -35.92
N LYS A 214 -17.98 7.63 -35.58
CA LYS A 214 -16.68 8.18 -35.17
C LYS A 214 -16.12 7.51 -33.91
N ILE A 215 -16.98 7.16 -32.95
CA ILE A 215 -16.56 6.41 -31.76
C ILE A 215 -16.04 5.03 -32.17
N ILE A 216 -16.77 4.29 -33.00
CA ILE A 216 -16.37 2.96 -33.49
C ILE A 216 -15.05 3.04 -34.26
N GLU A 217 -14.91 4.00 -35.17
CA GLU A 217 -13.67 4.26 -35.92
C GLU A 217 -12.48 4.55 -35.00
N SER A 218 -12.70 5.28 -33.90
CA SER A 218 -11.65 5.56 -32.92
C SER A 218 -11.22 4.34 -32.10
N GLN A 219 -12.08 3.31 -31.96
CA GLN A 219 -11.79 2.10 -31.18
C GLN A 219 -11.23 0.95 -32.04
N LEU A 220 -11.50 0.95 -33.35
CA LEU A 220 -11.04 -0.05 -34.31
C LEU A 220 -9.52 -0.35 -34.27
N PRO A 221 -8.62 0.64 -34.14
CA PRO A 221 -7.18 0.39 -34.02
C PRO A 221 -6.81 -0.46 -32.80
N TYR A 222 -7.48 -0.24 -31.67
CA TYR A 222 -7.20 -0.97 -30.41
C TYR A 222 -7.67 -2.43 -30.47
N ILE A 223 -8.73 -2.72 -31.23
CA ILE A 223 -9.27 -4.07 -31.42
C ILE A 223 -8.34 -4.91 -32.33
N ASN A 224 -7.65 -4.27 -33.26
CA ASN A 224 -6.76 -4.93 -34.22
C ASN A 224 -5.34 -5.18 -33.67
N GLU A 225 -4.94 -4.55 -32.57
CA GLU A 225 -3.63 -4.74 -31.93
C GLU A 225 -3.61 -5.85 -30.86
N GLU A 226 -4.77 -6.36 -30.43
CA GLU A 226 -4.91 -7.48 -29.47
C GLU A 226 -5.04 -8.87 -30.13
N ASN A 227 -4.94 -8.98 -31.47
CA ASN A 227 -4.88 -10.24 -32.22
C ASN A 227 -3.50 -10.45 -32.87
#